data_AF-A5V186-F1
#
_entry.id   AF-A5V186-F1
#
_cell.length_a   1.000
_cell.length_b   1.000
_cell.length_c   1.000
_cell.angle_alpha   90.00
_cell.angle_beta   90.00
_cell.angle_gamma   90.00
#
_symmetry.space_group_name_H-M   'P 1'
#
loop_
_entity.id
_entity.type
_entity.pdbx_description
1 polymer ?
#
loop_
_entity_poly.entity_id
_entity_poly.type
_entity_poly.pdbx_seq_one_letter_code
_entity_poly.pdbx_strand_id
1 'polypeptide(L)' 'MYQKEIVYDRETHDYAMYLDGELVGFARTYHEAEITLDQLIFELMSGDYFRNAA' A
#
# COMPACT_ATOMS: atom_id res chain seq x y z
N MET A 1 -3.80 -12.73 -2.70
CA MET A 1 -3.70 -11.63 -3.68
C MET A 1 -4.07 -10.38 -2.90
N TYR A 2 -3.14 -9.45 -2.72
CA TYR A 2 -3.36 -8.29 -1.86
C TYR A 2 -4.38 -7.33 -2.50
N GLN A 3 -5.33 -6.84 -1.70
CA GLN A 3 -6.31 -5.83 -2.11
C GLN A 3 -5.81 -4.45 -1.69
N LYS A 4 -5.51 -3.60 -2.68
CA LYS A 4 -5.15 -2.20 -2.45
C LYS A 4 -6.38 -1.30 -2.50
N GLU A 5 -6.54 -0.43 -1.51
CA GLU A 5 -7.58 0.58 -1.49
C GLU A 5 -6.97 1.94 -1.16
N ILE A 6 -7.41 2.98 -1.87
CA ILE A 6 -6.97 4.36 -1.65
C ILE A 6 -8.22 5.19 -1.37
N VAL A 7 -8.29 5.76 -0.17
CA VAL A 7 -9.42 6.58 0.27
C VAL A 7 -8.94 8.02 0.45
N TYR A 8 -9.62 8.96 -0.19
CA TYR A 8 -9.31 10.38 -0.02
C TYR A 8 -9.96 10.91 1.27
N ASP A 9 -9.12 11.39 2.19
CA ASP A 9 -9.57 12.06 3.40
C ASP A 9 -9.70 13.57 3.16
N ARG A 10 -10.90 14.09 3.40
CA ARG A 10 -11.24 15.51 3.20
C ARG A 10 -10.85 16.38 4.39
N GLU A 11 -10.61 15.80 5.56
CA GLU A 11 -10.26 16.51 6.79
C GLU A 11 -8.76 16.86 6.78
N THR A 12 -7.94 15.89 6.39
CA THR A 12 -6.46 16.00 6.34
C THR A 12 -5.94 16.31 4.94
N HIS A 13 -6.79 16.25 3.91
CA HIS A 13 -6.42 16.44 2.50
C HIS A 13 -5.32 15.47 2.03
N ASP A 14 -5.29 14.27 2.60
CA ASP A 14 -4.38 13.20 2.22
C ASP A 14 -5.13 11.95 1.73
N TYR A 15 -4.38 11.03 1.16
CA TYR A 15 -4.87 9.77 0.62
C TYR A 15 -4.44 8.65 1.56
N ALA A 16 -5.40 8.13 2.31
CA ALA A 16 -5.20 6.96 3.16
C ALA A 16 -5.07 5.72 2.28
N MET A 17 -4.01 4.96 2.51
CA MET A 17 -3.67 3.74 1.79
C MET A 17 -3.99 2.54 2.67
N TYR A 18 -4.82 1.64 2.16
CA TYR A 18 -5.15 0.38 2.82
C TYR A 18 -4.67 -0.80 1.98
N LEU A 19 -4.11 -1.79 2.66
CA LEU A 19 -3.71 -3.06 2.09
C LEU A 19 -4.42 -4.18 2.86
N ASP A 20 -5.22 -4.98 2.16
CA ASP A 20 -6.08 -6.02 2.76
C ASP A 20 -6.98 -5.50 3.90
N GLY A 21 -7.41 -4.24 3.79
CA GLY A 21 -8.23 -3.55 4.81
C GLY A 21 -7.43 -3.00 6.00
N GLU A 22 -6.12 -3.15 6.01
CA GLU A 22 -5.23 -2.58 7.03
C GLU A 22 -4.63 -1.24 6.53
N LEU A 23 -4.69 -0.20 7.36
CA LEU A 23 -4.11 1.11 7.03
C LEU A 23 -2.58 1.00 7.05
N VAL A 24 -1.96 1.10 5.88
CA VAL A 24 -0.50 0.99 5.72
C VAL A 24 0.19 2.35 5.68
N GLY A 25 -0.54 3.43 5.37
CA GLY A 25 0.02 4.78 5.40
C GLY A 25 -0.87 5.84 4.76
N PHE A 26 -0.30 7.03 4.58
CA PHE A 26 -0.94 8.18 3.96
C PHE A 26 -0.02 8.79 2.90
N ALA A 27 -0.59 9.24 1.79
CA ALA A 27 0.13 9.94 0.73
C ALA A 27 -0.51 11.30 0.44
N ARG A 28 0.27 12.25 -0.11
CA ARG A 28 -0.26 13.58 -0.43
C ARG A 28 -1.01 13.62 -1.76
N THR A 29 -0.77 12.61 -2.60
CA THR A 29 -1.43 12.49 -3.91
C THR A 29 -1.81 11.05 -4.19
N TYR A 30 -2.84 10.85 -5.01
CA TYR A 30 -3.25 9.52 -5.45
C TYR A 30 -2.11 8.74 -6.13
N HIS A 31 -1.30 9.42 -6.95
CA HIS A 31 -0.18 8.78 -7.65
C HIS A 31 0.92 8.30 -6.70
N GLU A 32 1.26 9.10 -5.70
CA GLU A 32 2.21 8.71 -4.65
C GLU A 32 1.67 7.53 -3.83
N ALA A 33 0.36 7.51 -3.55
CA ALA A 33 -0.29 6.39 -2.89
C ALA A 33 -0.17 5.10 -3.69
N GLU A 34 -0.43 5.16 -5.01
CA GLU A 34 -0.29 3.98 -5.88
C GLU A 34 1.14 3.45 -5.93
N ILE A 35 2.13 4.32 -6.12
CA ILE A 35 3.55 3.91 -6.16
C ILE A 35 3.93 3.24 -4.83
N THR A 36 3.55 3.84 -3.70
CA THR A 36 3.90 3.33 -2.38
C THR A 36 3.25 1.97 -2.12
N LEU A 37 1.96 1.80 -2.46
CA LEU A 37 1.26 0.53 -2.36
C LEU A 37 1.87 -0.55 -3.25
N ASP A 38 2.21 -0.23 -4.50
CA ASP A 38 2.84 -1.17 -5.42
C ASP A 38 4.24 -1.59 -4.93
N GLN A 39 5.02 -0.66 -4.36
CA GLN A 39 6.31 -0.97 -3.73
C GLN A 39 6.14 -1.89 -2.51
N LEU A 40 5.19 -1.60 -1.61
CA LEU A 40 4.88 -2.44 -0.46
C LEU A 40 4.45 -3.85 -0.87
N ILE A 41 3.56 -3.97 -1.85
CA ILE A 41 3.13 -5.27 -2.38
C ILE A 41 4.31 -6.02 -2.98
N PHE A 42 5.17 -5.33 -3.74
CA PHE A 42 6.36 -5.94 -4.31
C PHE A 42 7.32 -6.44 -3.22
N GLU A 43 7.56 -5.66 -2.17
CA GLU A 43 8.40 -6.06 -1.04
C GLU A 43 7.79 -7.23 -0.26
N LEU A 44 6.48 -7.24 -0.04
CA LEU A 44 5.77 -8.35 0.62
C LEU A 44 5.87 -9.63 -0.21
N MET A 45 5.57 -9.54 -1.51
CA MET A 45 5.71 -10.67 -2.42
C MET A 45 7.16 -11.13 -2.47
N SER A 46 8.11 -10.24 -2.70
CA SER A 46 9.54 -10.54 -2.79
C SER A 46 10.08 -11.15 -1.49
N GLY A 47 9.72 -10.59 -0.33
CA GLY A 47 10.09 -11.08 1.00
C GLY A 47 9.54 -12.47 1.29
N ASP A 48 8.27 -12.74 0.94
CA ASP A 48 7.69 -14.08 1.02
C ASP A 48 8.32 -15.05 0.01
N TYR A 49 8.70 -14.57 -1.17
CA TYR A 49 9.47 -15.33 -2.16
C TYR A 49 10.84 -15.74 -1.62
N PHE A 50 11.56 -14.84 -0.94
CA PHE A 50 12.85 -15.14 -0.33
C PHE A 50 12.71 -16.06 0.90
N ARG A 51 11.64 -15.93 1.68
CA ARG A 51 11.41 -16.74 2.88
C ARG A 51 10.98 -18.18 2.58
N ASN A 52 10.27 -18.41 1.48
CA ASN A 52 9.85 -19.76 1.04
C ASN A 52 10.86 -20.46 0.11
N ALA A 53 11.97 -19.80 -0.25
CA ALA A 53 13.03 -20.37 -1.08
C ALA A 53 14.22 -20.95 -0.28
N ALA A 54 14.10 -21.08 1.04
CA ALA A 54 15.13 -21.59 1.95
C ALA A 54 14.85 -23.02 2.44
#